data_AF-A0A496AH41-F1
#
_entry.id   AF-A0A496AH41-F1
#
_cell.length_a   1.000
_cell.length_b   1.000
_cell.length_c   1.000
_cell.angle_alpha   90.00
_cell.angle_beta   90.00
_cell.angle_gamma   90.00
#
_symmetry.space_group_name_H-M   'P 1'
#
loop_
_entity.id
_entity.type
_entity.pdbx_description
1 polymer ?
#
loop_
_entity_poly.entity_id
_entity_poly.type
_entity_poly.pdbx_seq_one_letter_code
_entity_poly.pdbx_strand_id
1 'polypeptide(L)'
;MSEKFTIKHPGEVLDHPFPPTRPEIRITESSHTITEVDCQELQWWFMIPRMGERYMWAEYDGETQKLDAVTEMIPTANAYIRDTECVEIQFNEWLAKDWPQSPDLMYVTIDDNYTRWISVVNTIDGKRIFNTLGDEWFEDQWGCPCKRHIFDDGRYKRQPDGSYKITDGKGLGAGTYDVTIGDNTFHCLRVIDPDIDAEHGGEMCEVYLNENGRTVFFRRYDGRYLRGHDLVEKFPQNLKMVIDDIVYVHSNCTGWYHDTFTLASLGL
;
A
#
# COMPACT_ATOMS: atom_id res chain seq x y z
N MET A 1 21.60 21.89 9.39
CA MET A 1 20.54 22.53 8.58
C MET A 1 19.26 21.84 8.99
N SER A 2 18.32 22.56 9.61
CA SER A 2 17.08 21.98 10.11
C SER A 2 16.23 21.51 8.92
N GLU A 3 15.93 20.21 8.89
CA GLU A 3 14.99 19.61 7.95
C GLU A 3 13.64 20.34 8.02
N LYS A 4 13.06 20.63 6.86
CA LYS A 4 11.79 21.33 6.77
C LYS A 4 10.68 20.29 6.98
N PHE A 5 10.01 20.41 8.12
CA PHE A 5 8.89 19.58 8.53
C PHE A 5 7.59 20.09 7.91
N THR A 6 6.75 19.17 7.42
CA THR A 6 5.31 19.42 7.25
C THR A 6 4.60 18.47 8.21
N ILE A 7 4.14 19.01 9.34
CA ILE A 7 3.26 18.30 10.30
C ILE A 7 1.86 18.86 10.07
N LYS A 8 0.88 18.00 9.78
CA LYS A 8 -0.53 18.42 9.57
C LYS A 8 -1.13 19.09 10.82
N HIS A 9 -0.56 18.82 12.00
CA HIS A 9 -0.85 19.47 13.28
C HIS A 9 0.42 20.12 13.88
N PRO A 10 0.57 21.46 13.82
CA PRO A 10 1.77 22.14 14.34
C PRO A 10 2.00 21.85 15.84
N GLY A 11 3.14 21.25 16.18
CA GLY A 11 3.57 20.99 17.56
C GLY A 11 3.46 19.54 18.03
N GLU A 12 2.96 18.63 17.20
CA GLU A 12 2.90 17.20 17.51
C GLU A 12 4.14 16.46 16.96
N VAL A 13 4.86 15.75 17.83
CA VAL A 13 5.87 14.77 17.42
C VAL A 13 5.15 13.43 17.28
N LEU A 14 5.11 12.89 16.06
CA LEU A 14 4.60 11.55 15.84
C LEU A 14 5.60 10.54 16.40
N ASP A 15 5.28 9.93 17.54
CA ASP A 15 6.10 8.87 18.13
C ASP A 15 5.87 7.55 17.40
N HIS A 16 6.93 7.03 16.77
CA HIS A 16 6.87 5.84 15.92
C HIS A 16 8.04 4.88 16.17
N PRO A 17 7.85 3.57 15.95
CA PRO A 17 8.89 2.56 16.20
C PRO A 17 9.87 2.38 15.02
N PHE A 18 9.63 3.01 13.87
CA PHE A 18 10.43 2.81 12.67
C PHE A 18 11.86 3.38 12.80
N PRO A 19 12.91 2.62 12.41
CA PRO A 19 14.28 3.09 12.48
C PRO A 19 14.55 4.23 11.47
N PRO A 20 15.53 5.11 11.72
CA PRO A 20 15.84 6.23 10.81
C PRO A 20 16.47 5.79 9.48
N THR A 21 16.88 4.53 9.36
CA THR A 21 17.46 3.93 8.15
C THR A 21 16.76 2.62 7.86
N ARG A 22 16.55 2.35 6.57
CA ARG A 22 15.87 1.18 6.05
C ARG A 22 16.55 -0.10 6.58
N PRO A 23 15.81 -1.01 7.23
CA PRO A 23 16.34 -2.32 7.57
C PRO A 23 16.80 -3.08 6.32
N GLU A 24 17.76 -4.00 6.50
CA GLU A 24 18.12 -4.94 5.44
C GLU A 24 16.90 -5.81 5.08
N ILE A 25 16.71 -6.04 3.78
CA ILE A 25 15.60 -6.84 3.26
C ILE A 25 16.17 -8.02 2.48
N ARG A 26 15.70 -9.23 2.80
CA ARG A 26 15.97 -10.44 2.02
C ARG A 26 14.66 -11.16 1.74
N ILE A 27 14.39 -11.42 0.47
CA ILE A 27 13.18 -12.10 0.01
C ILE A 27 13.62 -13.39 -0.68
N THR A 28 13.21 -14.53 -0.15
CA THR A 28 13.58 -15.85 -0.69
C THR A 28 12.32 -16.64 -0.99
N GLU A 29 12.22 -17.25 -2.17
CA GLU A 29 11.11 -18.13 -2.50
C GLU A 29 11.06 -19.31 -1.53
N SER A 30 9.85 -19.66 -1.07
CA SER A 30 9.63 -20.72 -0.10
C SER A 30 8.92 -21.90 -0.75
N SER A 31 9.26 -23.11 -0.32
CA SER A 31 8.56 -24.34 -0.74
C SER A 31 7.31 -24.62 0.10
N HIS A 32 7.14 -23.92 1.22
CA HIS A 32 5.92 -23.96 2.01
C HIS A 32 4.86 -23.09 1.34
N THR A 33 3.68 -23.63 1.06
CA THR A 33 2.65 -22.98 0.26
C THR A 33 1.56 -22.37 1.14
N ILE A 34 1.24 -21.12 0.88
CA ILE A 34 0.05 -20.41 1.34
C ILE A 34 -0.87 -20.32 0.13
N THR A 35 -2.08 -20.84 0.25
CA THR A 35 -3.05 -20.86 -0.86
C THR A 35 -4.03 -19.71 -0.78
N GLU A 36 -4.35 -19.26 0.44
CA GLU A 36 -5.27 -18.15 0.71
C GLU A 36 -4.89 -17.47 2.02
N VAL A 37 -5.13 -16.16 2.09
CA VAL A 37 -4.93 -15.30 3.26
C VAL A 37 -6.16 -14.40 3.42
N ASP A 38 -6.66 -14.29 4.66
CA ASP A 38 -7.70 -13.34 5.04
C ASP A 38 -7.10 -11.96 5.34
N CYS A 39 -6.96 -11.12 4.32
CA CYS A 39 -6.44 -9.75 4.43
C CYS A 39 -7.55 -8.78 4.85
N GLN A 40 -7.64 -8.51 6.14
CA GLN A 40 -8.64 -7.59 6.70
C GLN A 40 -8.27 -6.11 6.58
N GLU A 41 -7.14 -5.80 5.95
CA GLU A 41 -6.68 -4.43 5.76
C GLU A 41 -7.47 -3.75 4.62
N LEU A 42 -7.60 -2.41 4.69
CA LEU A 42 -7.84 -1.63 3.48
C LEU A 42 -6.65 -1.83 2.57
N GLN A 43 -6.89 -2.37 1.37
CA GLN A 43 -5.79 -2.75 0.51
C GLN A 43 -4.91 -1.54 0.20
N TRP A 44 -3.65 -1.73 0.55
CA TRP A 44 -2.52 -0.82 0.37
C TRP A 44 -2.55 0.44 1.25
N TRP A 45 -3.45 0.49 2.25
CA TRP A 45 -3.50 1.47 3.35
C TRP A 45 -3.34 0.82 4.75
N PHE A 46 -3.08 -0.48 4.79
CA PHE A 46 -2.53 -1.26 5.92
C PHE A 46 -3.29 -1.21 7.27
N MET A 47 -4.54 -0.76 7.27
CA MET A 47 -5.37 -0.61 8.46
C MET A 47 -6.58 -1.55 8.42
N ILE A 48 -7.00 -2.10 9.56
CA ILE A 48 -8.22 -2.91 9.64
C ILE A 48 -9.40 -2.03 10.08
N PRO A 49 -10.50 -1.89 9.30
CA PRO A 49 -11.65 -1.00 9.58
C PRO A 49 -12.45 -1.31 10.88
N ARG A 50 -11.82 -1.22 12.04
CA ARG A 50 -12.39 -1.51 13.36
C ARG A 50 -11.86 -0.51 14.39
N MET A 51 -12.67 -0.22 15.40
CA MET A 51 -12.20 0.53 16.56
C MET A 51 -11.16 -0.27 17.35
N GLY A 52 -10.16 0.42 17.90
CA GLY A 52 -9.16 -0.20 18.77
C GLY A 52 -7.77 0.36 18.50
N GLU A 53 -6.93 -0.46 17.87
CA GLU A 53 -5.52 -0.17 17.66
C GLU A 53 -5.29 0.94 16.63
N ARG A 54 -4.16 1.63 16.78
CA ARG A 54 -3.62 2.53 15.77
C ARG A 54 -2.76 1.74 14.78
N TYR A 55 -2.75 2.19 13.54
CA TYR A 55 -1.96 1.59 12.46
C TYR A 55 -0.91 2.58 12.01
N MET A 56 0.27 2.09 11.65
CA MET A 56 1.31 2.94 11.07
C MET A 56 2.05 2.22 9.95
N TRP A 57 2.54 3.00 9.00
CA TRP A 57 3.58 2.57 8.07
C TRP A 57 4.63 3.66 7.90
N ALA A 58 5.78 3.24 7.40
CA ALA A 58 6.91 4.08 7.07
C ALA A 58 7.33 3.85 5.63
N GLU A 59 7.70 4.94 4.95
CA GLU A 59 8.30 4.91 3.63
C GLU A 59 9.77 5.31 3.73
N TYR A 60 10.64 4.51 3.09
CA TYR A 60 12.06 4.75 3.04
C TYR A 60 12.48 5.06 1.62
N ASP A 61 13.22 6.15 1.45
CA ASP A 61 13.77 6.56 0.17
C ASP A 61 14.67 5.46 -0.39
N GLY A 62 14.41 5.03 -1.62
CA GLY A 62 15.10 3.88 -2.17
C GLY A 62 16.57 4.14 -2.55
N GLU A 63 16.98 5.41 -2.73
CA GLU A 63 18.38 5.76 -3.04
C GLU A 63 19.20 5.91 -1.77
N THR A 64 18.71 6.71 -0.83
CA THR A 64 19.41 7.08 0.40
C THR A 64 19.14 6.13 1.55
N GLN A 65 18.08 5.31 1.46
CA GLN A 65 17.60 4.40 2.49
C GLN A 65 17.17 5.10 3.78
N LYS A 66 16.98 6.42 3.75
CA LYS A 66 16.53 7.18 4.92
C LYS A 66 15.03 7.11 5.05
N LEU A 67 14.57 7.20 6.30
CA LEU A 67 13.15 7.34 6.59
C LEU A 67 12.65 8.67 6.03
N ASP A 68 11.62 8.60 5.19
CA ASP A 68 11.16 9.70 4.35
C ASP A 68 9.73 10.15 4.70
N ALA A 69 8.91 9.21 5.15
CA ALA A 69 7.58 9.46 5.66
C ALA A 69 7.18 8.42 6.72
N VAL A 70 6.32 8.82 7.65
CA VAL A 70 5.57 7.93 8.54
C VAL A 70 4.13 8.41 8.56
N THR A 71 3.20 7.49 8.31
CA THR A 71 1.77 7.75 8.38
C THR A 71 1.16 6.92 9.49
N GLU A 72 0.34 7.56 10.33
CA GLU A 72 -0.45 6.94 11.37
C GLU A 72 -1.94 7.10 11.02
N MET A 73 -2.66 5.99 11.10
CA MET A 73 -4.12 5.91 10.95
C MET A 73 -4.75 5.55 12.29
N ILE A 74 -5.63 6.43 12.78
CA ILE A 74 -6.26 6.31 14.08
C ILE A 74 -7.77 6.15 13.90
N PRO A 75 -8.37 5.02 14.31
CA PRO A 75 -9.81 4.91 14.47
C PRO A 75 -10.31 5.86 15.56
N THR A 76 -11.16 6.82 15.21
CA THR A 76 -11.62 7.88 16.14
C THR A 76 -13.07 7.69 16.60
N ALA A 77 -13.94 7.17 15.73
CA ALA A 77 -15.35 7.00 16.05
C ALA A 77 -16.01 5.89 15.22
N ASN A 78 -17.00 5.22 15.81
CA ASN A 78 -17.99 4.48 15.03
C ASN A 78 -18.93 5.48 14.32
N ALA A 79 -19.28 5.18 13.09
CA ALA A 79 -20.16 5.99 12.26
C ALA A 79 -21.19 5.12 11.52
N TYR A 80 -22.24 5.76 11.02
CA TYR A 80 -23.28 5.11 10.24
C TYR A 80 -23.64 6.01 9.07
N ILE A 81 -23.37 5.55 7.84
CA ILE A 81 -23.56 6.34 6.62
C ILE A 81 -24.40 5.52 5.64
N ARG A 82 -25.56 6.06 5.24
CA ARG A 82 -26.48 5.43 4.25
C ARG A 82 -26.66 3.92 4.50
N ASP A 83 -27.06 3.60 5.72
CA ASP A 83 -27.33 2.24 6.19
C ASP A 83 -26.11 1.32 6.38
N THR A 84 -24.89 1.88 6.30
CA THR A 84 -23.63 1.14 6.47
C THR A 84 -22.94 1.53 7.77
N GLU A 85 -22.67 0.55 8.64
CA GLU A 85 -21.75 0.73 9.77
C GLU A 85 -20.33 0.93 9.24
N CYS A 86 -19.66 1.95 9.75
CA CYS A 86 -18.30 2.29 9.35
C CYS A 86 -17.53 2.88 10.53
N VAL A 87 -16.23 3.04 10.33
CA VAL A 87 -15.30 3.63 11.29
C VAL A 87 -14.72 4.88 10.66
N GLU A 88 -14.73 5.98 11.42
CA GLU A 88 -14.01 7.20 11.10
C GLU A 88 -12.53 7.01 11.42
N ILE A 89 -11.68 7.39 10.47
CA ILE A 89 -10.23 7.31 10.57
C ILE A 89 -9.64 8.70 10.40
N GLN A 90 -8.76 9.08 11.32
CA GLN A 90 -7.92 10.26 11.22
C GLN A 90 -6.49 9.89 10.83
N PHE A 91 -5.83 10.78 10.09
CA PHE A 91 -4.46 10.64 9.62
C PHE A 91 -3.53 11.62 10.33
N ASN A 92 -2.40 11.11 10.79
CA ASN A 92 -1.24 11.92 11.16
C ASN A 92 -0.07 11.53 10.28
N GLU A 93 0.70 12.51 9.83
CA GLU A 93 1.85 12.29 8.96
C GLU A 93 3.08 13.02 9.49
N TRP A 94 4.21 12.32 9.47
CA TRP A 94 5.54 12.90 9.56
C TRP A 94 6.19 12.75 8.18
N LEU A 95 6.62 13.86 7.59
CA LEU A 95 7.17 13.90 6.23
C LEU A 95 8.53 14.61 6.23
N ALA A 96 9.56 13.98 5.67
CA ALA A 96 10.90 14.55 5.53
C ALA A 96 11.00 15.56 4.36
N LYS A 97 10.03 15.55 3.45
CA LYS A 97 9.92 16.44 2.28
C LYS A 97 8.46 16.79 2.02
N ASP A 98 8.19 17.60 1.00
CA ASP A 98 6.81 17.92 0.61
C ASP A 98 6.22 16.74 -0.18
N TRP A 99 5.19 16.11 0.38
CA TRP A 99 4.42 15.04 -0.26
C TRP A 99 3.00 15.52 -0.61
N PRO A 100 2.31 14.84 -1.55
CA PRO A 100 0.88 15.03 -1.72
C PRO A 100 0.15 14.87 -0.39
N GLN A 101 -0.84 15.73 -0.12
CA GLN A 101 -1.58 15.67 1.14
C GLN A 101 -2.46 14.44 1.19
N SER A 102 -2.37 13.67 2.28
CA SER A 102 -3.39 12.69 2.61
C SER A 102 -4.71 13.35 2.99
N PRO A 103 -5.84 12.65 2.85
CA PRO A 103 -7.12 13.10 3.35
C PRO A 103 -7.10 13.44 4.84
N ASP A 104 -8.03 14.29 5.27
CA ASP A 104 -8.17 14.60 6.71
C ASP A 104 -8.81 13.45 7.45
N LEU A 105 -9.88 12.92 6.88
CA LEU A 105 -10.64 11.82 7.44
C LEU A 105 -11.04 10.84 6.33
N MET A 106 -11.21 9.59 6.72
CA MET A 106 -11.89 8.59 5.92
C MET A 106 -12.96 7.91 6.76
N TYR A 107 -14.03 7.47 6.10
CA TYR A 107 -15.02 6.56 6.68
C TYR A 107 -14.93 5.25 5.93
N VAL A 108 -14.67 4.17 6.65
CA VAL A 108 -14.31 2.88 6.06
C VAL A 108 -15.05 1.75 6.74
N THR A 109 -15.30 0.66 6.02
CA THR A 109 -16.06 -0.49 6.54
C THR A 109 -15.37 -1.81 6.20
N ILE A 110 -15.77 -2.85 6.92
CA ILE A 110 -15.34 -4.23 6.72
C ILE A 110 -16.55 -5.16 6.91
N ASP A 111 -16.71 -6.11 5.99
CA ASP A 111 -17.64 -7.23 6.11
C ASP A 111 -16.89 -8.57 5.90
N ASP A 112 -17.64 -9.66 5.74
CA ASP A 112 -17.10 -11.02 5.57
C ASP A 112 -16.28 -11.23 4.29
N ASN A 113 -16.44 -10.35 3.30
CA ASN A 113 -15.87 -10.50 1.97
C ASN A 113 -15.00 -9.31 1.55
N TYR A 114 -15.27 -8.12 2.07
CA TYR A 114 -14.63 -6.88 1.60
C TYR A 114 -14.23 -5.93 2.73
N THR A 115 -13.21 -5.14 2.45
CA THR A 115 -12.98 -3.82 3.06
C THR A 115 -13.31 -2.73 2.03
N ARG A 116 -13.73 -1.55 2.48
CA ARG A 116 -14.17 -0.50 1.56
C ARG A 116 -14.13 0.91 2.14
N TRP A 117 -13.82 1.89 1.31
CA TRP A 117 -14.07 3.30 1.60
C TRP A 117 -15.53 3.68 1.35
N ILE A 118 -16.13 4.36 2.31
CA ILE A 118 -17.48 4.93 2.24
C ILE A 118 -17.42 6.41 1.93
N SER A 119 -16.45 7.13 2.50
CA SER A 119 -16.21 8.53 2.21
C SER A 119 -14.76 8.93 2.51
N VAL A 120 -14.26 9.88 1.73
CA VAL A 120 -12.98 10.55 1.93
C VAL A 120 -13.25 12.05 2.11
N VAL A 121 -12.65 12.64 3.14
CA VAL A 121 -12.90 14.03 3.53
C VAL A 121 -11.63 14.85 3.44
N ASN A 122 -11.70 15.98 2.75
CA ASN A 122 -10.62 16.96 2.67
C ASN A 122 -11.11 18.33 3.13
N THR A 123 -10.26 19.11 3.80
CA THR A 123 -10.54 20.49 4.19
C THR A 123 -9.88 21.43 3.20
N ILE A 124 -10.69 22.10 2.39
CA ILE A 124 -10.24 23.07 1.40
C ILE A 124 -10.83 24.43 1.79
N ASP A 125 -9.96 25.43 1.98
CA ASP A 125 -10.34 26.78 2.42
C ASP A 125 -11.26 26.81 3.66
N GLY A 126 -10.96 25.93 4.64
CA GLY A 126 -11.72 25.81 5.89
C GLY A 126 -13.06 25.08 5.76
N LYS A 127 -13.39 24.53 4.58
CA LYS A 127 -14.61 23.75 4.34
C LYS A 127 -14.26 22.28 4.18
N ARG A 128 -15.00 21.42 4.88
CA ARG A 128 -14.93 19.97 4.64
C ARG A 128 -15.67 19.62 3.36
N ILE A 129 -14.95 19.01 2.43
CA ILE A 129 -15.44 18.45 1.19
C ILE A 129 -15.48 16.94 1.35
N PHE A 130 -16.67 16.37 1.24
CA PHE A 130 -16.89 14.94 1.30
C PHE A 130 -17.02 14.43 -0.13
N ASN A 131 -16.19 13.45 -0.48
CA ASN A 131 -16.45 12.60 -1.64
C ASN A 131 -16.91 11.25 -1.09
N THR A 132 -17.97 10.69 -1.63
CA THR A 132 -18.61 9.45 -1.14
C THR A 132 -19.07 8.57 -2.29
N LEU A 133 -19.53 7.37 -1.94
CA LEU A 133 -20.14 6.44 -2.88
C LEU A 133 -21.25 7.10 -3.70
N GLY A 134 -21.18 6.95 -5.01
CA GLY A 134 -22.07 7.55 -6.00
C GLY A 134 -21.65 8.93 -6.50
N ASP A 135 -20.63 9.55 -5.91
CA ASP A 135 -20.04 10.77 -6.47
C ASP A 135 -19.16 10.43 -7.68
N GLU A 136 -19.09 11.35 -8.64
CA GLU A 136 -18.24 11.20 -9.83
C GLU A 136 -16.79 10.91 -9.42
N TRP A 137 -16.16 9.91 -10.05
CA TRP A 137 -14.78 9.45 -9.81
C TRP A 137 -14.50 8.75 -8.47
N PHE A 138 -15.46 8.70 -7.54
CA PHE A 138 -15.18 8.12 -6.22
C PHE A 138 -14.88 6.62 -6.34
N GLU A 139 -15.69 5.87 -7.08
CA GLU A 139 -15.51 4.43 -7.28
C GLU A 139 -14.19 4.09 -7.96
N ASP A 140 -13.77 4.90 -8.92
CA ASP A 140 -12.52 4.70 -9.68
C ASP A 140 -11.27 4.94 -8.82
N GLN A 141 -11.37 5.78 -7.78
CA GLN A 141 -10.24 6.19 -6.94
C GLN A 141 -10.22 5.53 -5.56
N TRP A 142 -11.39 5.29 -4.97
CA TRP A 142 -11.54 4.89 -3.57
C TRP A 142 -12.64 3.85 -3.34
N GLY A 143 -13.74 3.93 -4.09
CA GLY A 143 -14.97 3.21 -3.79
C GLY A 143 -15.00 1.75 -4.24
N CYS A 144 -13.96 1.25 -4.89
CA CYS A 144 -13.86 -0.16 -5.27
C CYS A 144 -13.76 -1.06 -4.02
N PRO A 145 -14.64 -2.06 -3.84
CA PRO A 145 -14.52 -3.00 -2.73
C PRO A 145 -13.23 -3.83 -2.82
N CYS A 146 -12.43 -3.79 -1.77
CA CYS A 146 -11.20 -4.56 -1.65
C CYS A 146 -11.52 -5.96 -1.14
N LYS A 147 -11.20 -6.99 -1.92
CA LYS A 147 -11.45 -8.40 -1.53
C LYS A 147 -10.58 -8.79 -0.33
N ARG A 148 -11.21 -9.36 0.70
CA ARG A 148 -10.52 -9.80 1.92
C ARG A 148 -9.72 -11.09 1.70
N HIS A 149 -10.34 -12.07 1.06
CA HIS A 149 -9.74 -13.38 0.79
C HIS A 149 -8.86 -13.31 -0.45
N ILE A 150 -7.55 -13.22 -0.22
CA ILE A 150 -6.53 -13.16 -1.28
C ILE A 150 -5.91 -14.54 -1.42
N PHE A 151 -6.00 -15.11 -2.62
CA PHE A 151 -5.53 -16.47 -2.89
C PHE A 151 -4.61 -16.52 -4.11
N ASP A 152 -3.83 -17.60 -4.19
CA ASP A 152 -3.01 -17.96 -5.34
C ASP A 152 -3.65 -19.13 -6.10
N ASP A 153 -4.11 -18.88 -7.33
CA ASP A 153 -4.61 -19.88 -8.26
C ASP A 153 -3.72 -20.04 -9.50
N GLY A 154 -2.49 -19.53 -9.44
CA GLY A 154 -1.55 -19.55 -10.56
C GLY A 154 -1.86 -18.53 -11.65
N ARG A 155 -2.60 -17.44 -11.34
CA ARG A 155 -2.78 -16.31 -12.25
C ARG A 155 -1.44 -15.80 -12.78
N TYR A 156 -0.45 -15.61 -11.91
CA TYR A 156 0.86 -15.08 -12.29
C TYR A 156 1.91 -16.19 -12.42
N LYS A 157 2.19 -16.62 -13.65
CA LYS A 157 3.21 -17.64 -13.93
C LYS A 157 4.55 -17.01 -14.25
N ARG A 158 5.51 -17.15 -13.32
CA ARG A 158 6.88 -16.70 -13.51
C ARG A 158 7.57 -17.48 -14.64
N GLN A 159 8.26 -16.76 -15.51
CA GLN A 159 9.01 -17.26 -16.66
C GLN A 159 10.50 -17.41 -16.30
N PRO A 160 11.30 -18.17 -17.09
CA PRO A 160 12.73 -18.36 -16.83
C PRO A 160 13.56 -17.06 -16.82
N ASP A 161 13.13 -16.02 -17.53
CA ASP A 161 13.77 -14.71 -17.56
C ASP A 161 13.35 -13.80 -16.38
N GLY A 162 12.46 -14.29 -15.50
CA GLY A 162 11.95 -13.57 -14.35
C GLY A 162 10.69 -12.75 -14.60
N SER A 163 10.23 -12.63 -15.85
CA SER A 163 8.93 -12.01 -16.19
C SER A 163 7.75 -12.89 -15.74
N TYR A 164 6.53 -12.35 -15.81
CA TYR A 164 5.29 -13.06 -15.52
C TYR A 164 4.40 -13.11 -16.75
N LYS A 165 3.72 -14.25 -16.92
CA LYS A 165 2.61 -14.42 -17.86
C LYS A 165 1.31 -14.54 -17.07
N ILE A 166 0.29 -13.77 -17.45
CA ILE A 166 -1.05 -13.90 -16.84
C ILE A 166 -1.76 -15.10 -17.46
N THR A 167 -2.45 -15.86 -16.62
CA THR A 167 -3.34 -16.97 -17.01
C THR A 167 -4.81 -16.62 -16.76
N ASP A 168 -5.72 -17.58 -16.97
CA ASP A 168 -7.14 -17.40 -16.70
C ASP A 168 -7.50 -17.31 -15.20
N GLY A 169 -6.51 -17.54 -14.32
CA GLY A 169 -6.63 -17.36 -12.87
C GLY A 169 -7.10 -15.94 -12.49
N LYS A 170 -7.68 -15.83 -11.30
CA LYS A 170 -8.28 -14.60 -10.74
C LYS A 170 -7.67 -14.20 -9.40
N GLY A 171 -6.85 -15.06 -8.80
CA GLY A 171 -6.13 -14.75 -7.57
C GLY A 171 -5.15 -13.59 -7.76
N LEU A 172 -4.80 -12.92 -6.67
CA LEU A 172 -3.72 -11.93 -6.68
C LEU A 172 -2.39 -12.54 -6.18
N GLY A 173 -2.44 -13.75 -5.62
CA GLY A 173 -1.26 -14.49 -5.17
C GLY A 173 -0.30 -14.82 -6.30
N ALA A 174 1.00 -14.72 -6.01
CA ALA A 174 2.10 -14.90 -6.96
C ALA A 174 3.27 -15.67 -6.31
N GLY A 175 2.95 -16.77 -5.64
CA GLY A 175 3.87 -17.63 -4.91
C GLY A 175 4.12 -17.21 -3.46
N THR A 176 4.85 -18.07 -2.75
CA THR A 176 5.18 -17.88 -1.34
C THR A 176 6.65 -17.61 -1.11
N TYR A 177 6.93 -16.77 -0.12
CA TYR A 177 8.26 -16.25 0.14
C TYR A 177 8.50 -16.11 1.64
N ASP A 178 9.73 -16.38 2.06
CA ASP A 178 10.23 -15.96 3.35
C ASP A 178 10.83 -14.55 3.20
N VAL A 179 10.22 -13.59 3.90
CA VAL A 179 10.59 -12.18 3.88
C VAL A 179 11.29 -11.85 5.19
N THR A 180 12.60 -11.61 5.13
CA THR A 180 13.41 -11.15 6.26
C THR A 180 13.55 -9.63 6.20
N ILE A 181 13.20 -8.94 7.29
CA ILE A 181 13.34 -7.49 7.48
C ILE A 181 14.10 -7.27 8.80
N GLY A 182 15.36 -6.84 8.70
CA GLY A 182 16.27 -6.84 9.85
C GLY A 182 16.39 -8.24 10.45
N ASP A 183 16.03 -8.38 11.73
CA ASP A 183 16.09 -9.66 12.45
C ASP A 183 14.80 -10.49 12.35
N ASN A 184 13.72 -9.92 11.80
CA ASN A 184 12.42 -10.58 11.72
C ASN A 184 12.28 -11.34 10.40
N THR A 185 11.74 -12.55 10.42
CA THR A 185 11.41 -13.32 9.21
C THR A 185 9.96 -13.75 9.23
N PHE A 186 9.27 -13.53 8.12
CA PHE A 186 7.84 -13.80 7.95
C PHE A 186 7.64 -14.75 6.77
N HIS A 187 6.80 -15.76 6.95
CA HIS A 187 6.32 -16.58 5.85
C HIS A 187 5.13 -15.89 5.20
N CYS A 188 5.24 -15.57 3.91
CA CYS A 188 4.32 -14.66 3.24
C CYS A 188 3.78 -15.20 1.92
N LEU A 189 2.51 -14.90 1.65
CA LEU A 189 1.97 -14.89 0.31
C LEU A 189 2.41 -13.58 -0.36
N ARG A 190 3.08 -13.69 -1.52
CA ARG A 190 3.32 -12.52 -2.36
C ARG A 190 2.06 -12.24 -3.16
N VAL A 191 1.69 -10.97 -3.22
CA VAL A 191 0.57 -10.44 -3.99
C VAL A 191 1.13 -9.55 -5.10
N ILE A 192 0.61 -9.71 -6.31
CA ILE A 192 0.82 -8.79 -7.43
C ILE A 192 -0.54 -8.27 -7.84
N ASP A 193 -0.74 -6.97 -7.73
CA ASP A 193 -1.99 -6.30 -8.05
C ASP A 193 -1.74 -5.15 -9.05
N PRO A 194 -1.67 -5.47 -10.37
CA PRO A 194 -1.46 -4.51 -11.43
C PRO A 194 -2.78 -4.02 -12.03
N ASP A 195 -2.84 -2.72 -12.33
CA ASP A 195 -3.70 -2.19 -13.37
C ASP A 195 -3.11 -2.60 -14.74
N ILE A 196 -3.76 -3.59 -15.34
CA ILE A 196 -3.41 -4.19 -16.63
C ILE A 196 -4.20 -3.61 -17.80
N ASP A 197 -5.25 -2.83 -17.52
CA ASP A 197 -6.15 -2.31 -18.56
C ASP A 197 -5.57 -1.04 -19.21
N ALA A 198 -4.60 -0.40 -18.55
CA ALA A 198 -3.82 0.69 -19.12
C ALA A 198 -2.82 0.20 -20.19
N GLU A 199 -2.80 0.87 -21.36
CA GLU A 199 -2.00 0.51 -22.55
C GLU A 199 -0.50 0.29 -22.27
N HIS A 200 0.06 0.96 -21.26
CA HIS A 200 1.47 0.89 -20.87
C HIS A 200 1.68 0.47 -19.41
N GLY A 201 0.67 -0.18 -18.82
CA GLY A 201 0.58 -0.46 -17.39
C GLY A 201 0.16 0.77 -16.59
N GLY A 202 -0.74 0.57 -15.64
CA GLY A 202 -1.11 1.59 -14.67
C GLY A 202 -0.25 1.47 -13.40
N GLU A 203 -0.90 1.63 -12.26
CA GLU A 203 -0.29 1.33 -10.96
C GLU A 203 -0.15 -0.18 -10.76
N MET A 204 0.89 -0.63 -10.05
CA MET A 204 1.00 -2.01 -9.61
C MET A 204 1.55 -2.07 -8.19
N CYS A 205 0.91 -2.88 -7.35
CA CYS A 205 1.38 -3.15 -6.00
C CYS A 205 2.03 -4.54 -5.92
N GLU A 206 3.24 -4.61 -5.38
CA GLU A 206 3.87 -5.84 -4.90
C GLU A 206 3.81 -5.85 -3.38
N VAL A 207 3.13 -6.84 -2.83
CA VAL A 207 2.80 -6.87 -1.40
C VAL A 207 3.10 -8.23 -0.82
N TYR A 208 3.61 -8.27 0.40
CA TYR A 208 3.85 -9.51 1.12
C TYR A 208 2.94 -9.54 2.33
N LEU A 209 1.99 -10.47 2.31
CA LEU A 209 1.05 -10.70 3.39
C LEU A 209 1.55 -11.88 4.21
N ASN A 210 1.70 -11.72 5.53
CA ASN A 210 1.95 -12.87 6.40
C ASN A 210 0.70 -13.76 6.53
N GLU A 211 0.86 -14.92 7.17
CA GLU A 211 -0.23 -15.89 7.39
C GLU A 211 -1.44 -15.32 8.16
N ASN A 212 -1.24 -14.22 8.91
CA ASN A 212 -2.31 -13.53 9.64
C ASN A 212 -3.01 -12.45 8.81
N GLY A 213 -2.69 -12.32 7.51
CA GLY A 213 -3.28 -11.31 6.63
C GLY A 213 -2.83 -9.88 6.89
N ARG A 214 -1.66 -9.70 7.51
CA ARG A 214 -1.05 -8.38 7.69
C ARG A 214 0.02 -8.14 6.63
N THR A 215 0.03 -6.94 6.07
CA THR A 215 1.09 -6.51 5.15
C THR A 215 2.40 -6.35 5.89
N VAL A 216 3.45 -7.11 5.55
CA VAL A 216 4.79 -6.98 6.13
C VAL A 216 5.74 -6.17 5.26
N PHE A 217 5.48 -6.10 3.97
CA PHE A 217 6.31 -5.35 3.04
C PHE A 217 5.50 -4.96 1.82
N PHE A 218 5.71 -3.73 1.36
CA PHE A 218 4.99 -3.19 0.21
C PHE A 218 5.95 -2.39 -0.68
N ARG A 219 5.77 -2.57 -1.99
CA ARG A 219 6.35 -1.73 -3.03
C ARG A 219 5.27 -1.37 -4.03
N ARG A 220 5.24 -0.10 -4.39
CA ARG A 220 4.50 0.37 -5.56
C ARG A 220 5.41 0.37 -6.77
N TYR A 221 4.83 0.09 -7.92
CA TYR A 221 5.42 0.29 -9.21
C TYR A 221 4.39 1.06 -10.05
N ASP A 222 4.87 1.74 -11.08
CA ASP A 222 4.01 2.33 -12.09
C ASP A 222 4.47 1.84 -13.47
N GLY A 223 3.53 1.78 -14.42
CA GLY A 223 3.85 1.47 -15.81
C GLY A 223 4.81 2.49 -16.43
N ARG A 224 5.08 2.36 -17.72
CA ARG A 224 6.16 3.12 -18.38
C ARG A 224 6.01 4.64 -18.23
N TYR A 225 4.78 5.15 -18.20
CA TYR A 225 4.51 6.58 -18.19
C TYR A 225 3.75 7.02 -16.95
N LEU A 226 4.33 7.95 -16.21
CA LEU A 226 3.68 8.59 -15.07
C LEU A 226 3.88 10.10 -15.15
N ARG A 227 2.77 10.86 -15.11
CA ARG A 227 2.76 12.34 -15.10
C ARG A 227 3.63 12.97 -16.20
N GLY A 228 3.61 12.39 -17.41
CA GLY A 228 4.35 12.88 -18.57
C GLY A 228 5.84 12.52 -18.61
N HIS A 229 6.30 11.66 -17.70
CA HIS A 229 7.67 11.13 -17.71
C HIS A 229 7.70 9.67 -18.16
N ASP A 230 8.71 9.30 -18.96
CA ASP A 230 9.09 7.91 -19.20
C ASP A 230 9.94 7.42 -18.01
N LEU A 231 9.38 6.53 -17.20
CA LEU A 231 10.02 6.01 -15.99
C LEU A 231 11.17 5.05 -16.30
N VAL A 232 11.14 4.36 -17.44
CA VAL A 232 12.21 3.43 -17.83
C VAL A 232 13.48 4.21 -18.17
N GLU A 233 13.33 5.33 -18.88
CA GLU A 233 14.45 6.23 -19.20
C GLU A 233 14.92 7.02 -17.99
N LYS A 234 13.98 7.52 -17.17
CA LYS A 234 14.29 8.34 -16.00
C LYS A 234 14.95 7.53 -14.88
N PHE A 235 14.56 6.27 -14.71
CA PHE A 235 15.01 5.40 -13.62
C PHE A 235 15.54 4.05 -14.14
N PRO A 236 16.65 4.04 -14.89
CA PRO A 236 17.16 2.83 -15.52
C PRO A 236 17.65 1.79 -14.49
N GLN A 237 18.00 2.23 -13.28
CA GLN A 237 18.52 1.36 -12.21
C GLN A 237 17.45 0.88 -11.23
N ASN A 238 16.23 1.43 -11.29
CA ASN A 238 15.16 0.96 -10.41
C ASN A 238 14.78 -0.48 -10.75
N LEU A 239 14.30 -1.20 -9.73
CA LEU A 239 13.69 -2.51 -9.90
C LEU A 239 12.56 -2.43 -10.93
N LYS A 240 12.42 -3.49 -11.72
CA LYS A 240 11.38 -3.60 -12.74
C LYS A 240 10.71 -4.95 -12.62
N MET A 241 9.42 -4.96 -12.87
CA MET A 241 8.63 -6.17 -13.07
C MET A 241 8.07 -6.16 -14.48
N VAL A 242 8.08 -7.31 -15.14
CA VAL A 242 7.50 -7.46 -16.47
C VAL A 242 6.35 -8.45 -16.37
N ILE A 243 5.16 -8.04 -16.80
CA ILE A 243 3.95 -8.87 -16.82
C ILE A 243 3.34 -8.74 -18.21
N ASP A 244 3.21 -9.85 -18.94
CA ASP A 244 2.68 -9.84 -20.33
C ASP A 244 3.31 -8.77 -21.22
N ASP A 245 4.65 -8.66 -21.18
CA ASP A 245 5.45 -7.68 -21.93
C ASP A 245 5.27 -6.20 -21.49
N ILE A 246 4.43 -5.92 -20.49
CA ILE A 246 4.28 -4.62 -19.86
C ILE A 246 5.33 -4.46 -18.76
N VAL A 247 6.06 -3.34 -18.79
CA VAL A 247 7.10 -3.01 -17.80
C VAL A 247 6.53 -2.09 -16.72
N TYR A 248 6.61 -2.55 -15.48
CA TYR A 248 6.34 -1.76 -14.28
C TYR A 248 7.66 -1.40 -13.60
N VAL A 249 7.88 -0.12 -13.34
CA VAL A 249 9.10 0.43 -12.72
C VAL A 249 8.80 0.77 -11.27
N HIS A 250 9.67 0.36 -10.34
CA HIS A 250 9.50 0.68 -8.92
C HIS A 250 9.48 2.21 -8.77
N SER A 251 8.34 2.73 -8.34
CA SER A 251 8.06 4.14 -8.11
C SER A 251 6.79 4.25 -7.27
N ASN A 252 6.62 5.36 -6.56
CA ASN A 252 5.39 5.72 -5.88
C ASN A 252 4.70 6.88 -6.63
N CYS A 253 3.58 7.38 -6.08
CA CYS A 253 2.78 8.44 -6.69
C CYS A 253 3.53 9.77 -6.89
N THR A 254 4.70 9.95 -6.27
CA THR A 254 5.58 11.11 -6.46
C THR A 254 6.61 10.90 -7.58
N GLY A 255 6.67 9.69 -8.15
CA GLY A 255 7.63 9.27 -9.16
C GLY A 255 9.00 8.89 -8.59
N TRP A 256 9.16 8.82 -7.27
CA TRP A 256 10.36 8.32 -6.59
C TRP A 256 10.10 6.90 -6.09
N TYR A 257 11.12 6.09 -5.88
CA TYR A 257 10.91 4.72 -5.41
C TYR A 257 11.12 4.62 -3.90
N HIS A 258 10.15 3.99 -3.23
CA HIS A 258 10.14 3.82 -1.78
C HIS A 258 9.86 2.37 -1.42
N ASP A 259 10.53 1.91 -0.39
CA ASP A 259 10.20 0.66 0.29
C ASP A 259 9.31 0.99 1.49
N THR A 260 8.18 0.30 1.62
CA THR A 260 7.18 0.56 2.66
C THR A 260 7.13 -0.58 3.67
N PHE A 261 7.14 -0.23 4.96
CA PHE A 261 7.02 -1.16 6.08
C PHE A 261 5.87 -0.75 6.99
N THR A 262 5.17 -1.71 7.56
CA THR A 262 4.11 -1.49 8.52
C THR A 262 4.59 -1.86 9.93
N LEU A 263 3.75 -1.66 10.94
CA LEU A 263 4.02 -2.20 12.28
C LEU A 263 4.29 -3.72 12.27
N ALA A 264 3.61 -4.47 11.40
CA ALA A 264 3.81 -5.92 11.28
C ALA A 264 5.23 -6.28 10.82
N SER A 265 5.89 -5.42 10.03
CA SER A 265 7.30 -5.60 9.63
C SER A 265 8.26 -5.65 10.83
N LEU A 266 7.87 -5.03 11.94
CA LEU A 266 8.64 -4.97 13.18
C LEU A 266 8.31 -6.12 14.14
N GLY A 267 7.39 -7.01 13.76
CA GLY A 267 6.88 -8.09 14.62
C GLY A 267 5.88 -7.60 15.68
N LEU A 268 5.27 -6.42 15.44
CA LEU A 268 4.26 -5.79 16.30
C LEU A 268 2.84 -6.02 15.78
#